data_AF-A0A2A5SL80-F1
#
_entry.id   AF-A0A2A5SL80-F1
#
_cell.length_a   1.000
_cell.length_b   1.000
_cell.length_c   1.000
_cell.angle_alpha   90.00
_cell.angle_beta   90.00
_cell.angle_gamma   90.00
#
_symmetry.space_group_name_H-M   'P 1'
#
loop_
_entity.id
_entity.type
_entity.pdbx_description
1 polymer ?
#
loop_
_entity_poly.entity_id
_entity_poly.type
_entity_poly.pdbx_seq_one_letter_code
_entity_poly.pdbx_strand_id
1 'polypeptide(L)'
;MKAIGTIDSSKNFIDFEIEKPILRPHDLLIKVEAISINPVDTKVRKGIKDNLAEPKILGWDGLGTVVELGSETKLFKVGDKVFWAGDVTRSGSNAEFQAVDERIVGFAPQNLAKEKAVAMPLTSLTAYELLFEKLEVTHESKGKSLLIINGAGGFGSVAIQMAKNAGLTVIATASNPQAIEWVKNFGADYTVNHHEKFGSSSS
;
A
#
# COMPACT_ATOMS: atom_id res chain seq x y z
N MET A 1 3.21 -20.94 -13.38
CA MET A 1 3.16 -19.47 -13.42
C MET A 1 4.53 -18.94 -13.07
N LYS A 2 4.93 -17.84 -13.69
CA LYS A 2 6.19 -17.16 -13.38
C LYS A 2 6.04 -16.37 -12.08
N ALA A 3 7.08 -16.37 -11.27
CA ALA A 3 7.18 -15.60 -10.04
C ALA A 3 8.61 -15.08 -9.84
N ILE A 4 8.71 -14.02 -9.06
CA ILE A 4 9.97 -13.45 -8.59
C ILE A 4 10.00 -13.57 -7.06
N GLY A 5 11.06 -14.16 -6.54
CA GLY A 5 11.19 -14.42 -5.12
C GLY A 5 12.62 -14.32 -4.62
N THR A 6 12.81 -14.63 -3.35
CA THR A 6 14.11 -14.63 -2.71
C THR A 6 14.19 -15.77 -1.70
N ILE A 7 15.37 -16.36 -1.57
CA ILE A 7 15.64 -17.45 -0.63
C ILE A 7 16.34 -16.96 0.64
N ASP A 8 16.81 -15.72 0.69
CA ASP A 8 17.60 -15.20 1.80
C ASP A 8 17.34 -13.69 2.00
N SER A 9 18.11 -13.06 2.89
CA SER A 9 18.05 -11.61 3.12
C SER A 9 18.94 -10.79 2.19
N SER A 10 19.63 -11.43 1.25
CA SER A 10 20.48 -10.75 0.27
C SER A 10 19.64 -9.88 -0.66
N LYS A 11 20.32 -9.06 -1.50
CA LYS A 11 19.63 -8.25 -2.50
C LYS A 11 19.27 -9.03 -3.77
N ASN A 12 19.50 -10.35 -3.79
CA ASN A 12 19.27 -11.18 -4.95
C ASN A 12 17.80 -11.63 -5.02
N PHE A 13 17.22 -11.45 -6.20
CA PHE A 13 15.96 -12.03 -6.58
C PHE A 13 16.20 -13.09 -7.65
N ILE A 14 15.34 -14.10 -7.65
CA ILE A 14 15.37 -15.16 -8.66
C ILE A 14 14.01 -15.25 -9.35
N ASP A 15 14.06 -15.45 -10.66
CA ASP A 15 12.91 -15.82 -11.47
C ASP A 15 12.73 -17.34 -11.41
N PHE A 16 11.50 -17.80 -11.22
CA PHE A 16 11.21 -19.23 -11.18
C PHE A 16 9.79 -19.51 -11.65
N GLU A 17 9.54 -20.78 -12.00
CA GLU A 17 8.20 -21.28 -12.30
C GLU A 17 7.67 -22.10 -11.14
N ILE A 18 6.40 -21.89 -10.82
CA ILE A 18 5.68 -22.60 -9.75
C ILE A 18 4.25 -22.88 -10.19
N GLU A 19 3.59 -23.88 -9.60
CA GLU A 19 2.16 -24.11 -9.81
C GLU A 19 1.33 -22.90 -9.35
N LYS A 20 0.13 -22.74 -9.92
CA LYS A 20 -0.82 -21.73 -9.44
C LYS A 20 -1.26 -22.10 -8.02
N PRO A 21 -1.53 -21.11 -7.14
CA PRO A 21 -1.97 -21.39 -5.79
C PRO A 21 -3.33 -22.09 -5.79
N ILE A 22 -3.52 -23.03 -4.87
CA ILE A 22 -4.82 -23.64 -4.59
C ILE A 22 -5.66 -22.63 -3.79
N LEU A 23 -6.89 -22.39 -4.24
CA LEU A 23 -7.78 -21.42 -3.61
C LEU A 23 -8.42 -21.96 -2.33
N ARG A 24 -8.42 -21.14 -1.29
CA ARG A 24 -9.29 -21.31 -0.11
C ARG A 24 -10.74 -20.91 -0.47
N PRO A 25 -11.74 -21.28 0.34
CA PRO A 25 -13.14 -21.02 0.01
C PRO A 25 -13.47 -19.56 -0.32
N HIS A 26 -12.85 -18.59 0.34
CA HIS A 26 -13.06 -17.15 0.12
C HIS A 26 -11.98 -16.48 -0.75
N ASP A 27 -11.08 -17.25 -1.37
CA ASP A 27 -10.03 -16.66 -2.20
C ASP A 27 -10.53 -16.32 -3.60
N LEU A 28 -10.04 -15.21 -4.13
CA LEU A 28 -10.02 -14.89 -5.55
C LEU A 28 -8.66 -15.32 -6.12
N LEU A 29 -8.64 -15.98 -7.28
CA LEU A 29 -7.43 -16.02 -8.09
C LEU A 29 -7.40 -14.78 -8.96
N ILE A 30 -6.36 -13.97 -8.82
CA ILE A 30 -6.22 -12.72 -9.56
C ILE A 30 -5.02 -12.84 -10.48
N LYS A 31 -5.22 -12.56 -11.78
CA LYS A 31 -4.12 -12.35 -12.72
C LYS A 31 -3.55 -10.95 -12.50
N VAL A 32 -2.31 -10.89 -12.03
CA VAL A 32 -1.64 -9.64 -11.66
C VAL A 32 -1.26 -8.88 -12.92
N GLU A 33 -1.58 -7.58 -12.97
CA GLU A 33 -1.29 -6.68 -14.08
C GLU A 33 -0.34 -5.55 -13.71
N ALA A 34 -0.34 -5.16 -12.43
CA ALA A 34 0.59 -4.18 -11.88
C ALA A 34 0.83 -4.49 -10.40
N ILE A 35 1.98 -4.04 -9.90
CA ILE A 35 2.37 -4.13 -8.49
C ILE A 35 2.98 -2.81 -8.01
N SER A 36 3.03 -2.62 -6.71
CA SER A 36 3.81 -1.56 -6.06
C SER A 36 4.72 -2.16 -5.00
N ILE A 37 5.85 -1.50 -4.75
CA ILE A 37 6.84 -1.93 -3.75
C ILE A 37 6.80 -0.97 -2.57
N ASN A 38 6.74 -1.51 -1.37
CA ASN A 38 6.63 -0.77 -0.13
C ASN A 38 7.80 -1.08 0.82
N PRO A 39 8.00 -0.27 1.88
CA PRO A 39 9.01 -0.57 2.89
C PRO A 39 8.83 -1.95 3.55
N VAL A 40 7.59 -2.46 3.64
CA VAL A 40 7.30 -3.79 4.19
C VAL A 40 7.99 -4.91 3.41
N ASP A 41 8.09 -4.82 2.08
CA ASP A 41 8.79 -5.82 1.25
C ASP A 41 10.25 -5.95 1.68
N THR A 42 10.92 -4.81 1.88
CA THR A 42 12.31 -4.78 2.33
C THR A 42 12.48 -5.29 3.77
N LYS A 43 11.51 -4.99 4.66
CA LYS A 43 11.52 -5.43 6.06
C LYS A 43 11.30 -6.94 6.15
N VAL A 44 10.33 -7.48 5.42
CA VAL A 44 10.05 -8.92 5.38
C VAL A 44 11.27 -9.68 4.84
N ARG A 45 11.88 -9.22 3.75
CA ARG A 45 13.11 -9.83 3.22
C ARG A 45 14.26 -9.81 4.22
N LYS A 46 14.51 -8.65 4.86
CA LYS A 46 15.56 -8.53 5.89
C LYS A 46 15.33 -9.43 7.10
N GLY A 47 14.07 -9.84 7.35
CA GLY A 47 13.72 -10.76 8.43
C GLY A 47 14.09 -12.23 8.16
N ILE A 48 14.52 -12.57 6.94
CA ILE A 48 14.95 -13.93 6.58
C ILE A 48 16.35 -14.17 7.19
N LYS A 49 16.43 -15.11 8.14
CA LYS A 49 17.66 -15.37 8.91
C LYS A 49 18.60 -16.36 8.23
N ASP A 50 18.03 -17.42 7.65
CA ASP A 50 18.75 -18.50 6.98
C ASP A 50 18.22 -18.67 5.55
N ASN A 51 18.92 -19.46 4.73
CA ASN A 51 18.43 -19.81 3.41
C ASN A 51 17.13 -20.62 3.52
N LEU A 52 16.09 -20.13 2.86
CA LEU A 52 14.82 -20.82 2.72
C LEU A 52 14.97 -21.98 1.74
N ALA A 53 14.29 -23.09 2.04
CA ALA A 53 14.21 -24.23 1.12
C ALA A 53 13.46 -23.86 -0.17
N GLU A 54 12.45 -23.00 -0.05
CA GLU A 54 11.63 -22.52 -1.18
C GLU A 54 11.69 -21.00 -1.27
N PRO A 55 11.66 -20.41 -2.48
CA PRO A 55 11.71 -18.97 -2.64
C PRO A 55 10.45 -18.30 -2.08
N LYS A 56 10.65 -17.26 -1.25
CA LYS A 56 9.55 -16.43 -0.76
C LYS A 56 9.16 -15.39 -1.82
N ILE A 57 7.90 -15.44 -2.26
CA ILE A 57 7.31 -14.44 -3.17
C ILE A 57 6.87 -13.22 -2.34
N LEU A 58 7.46 -12.05 -2.61
CA LEU A 58 7.13 -10.76 -1.97
C LEU A 58 6.05 -9.99 -2.75
N GLY A 59 5.77 -8.74 -2.38
CA GLY A 59 4.85 -7.84 -3.10
C GLY A 59 3.47 -7.73 -2.45
N TRP A 60 3.27 -6.75 -1.57
CA TRP A 60 1.99 -6.59 -0.83
C TRP A 60 1.09 -5.47 -1.37
N ASP A 61 1.27 -5.08 -2.62
CA ASP A 61 0.34 -4.25 -3.40
C ASP A 61 0.14 -4.90 -4.77
N GLY A 62 -1.10 -5.07 -5.17
CA GLY A 62 -1.43 -5.65 -6.46
C GLY A 62 -2.66 -5.02 -7.10
N LEU A 63 -2.67 -5.04 -8.43
CA LEU A 63 -3.82 -4.71 -9.26
C LEU A 63 -3.92 -5.72 -10.40
N GLY A 64 -5.13 -6.18 -10.68
CA GLY A 64 -5.33 -7.24 -11.65
C GLY A 64 -6.78 -7.54 -11.97
N THR A 65 -6.99 -8.68 -12.62
CA THR A 65 -8.32 -9.19 -12.98
C THR A 65 -8.59 -10.50 -12.26
N VAL A 66 -9.78 -10.64 -11.66
CA VAL A 66 -10.24 -11.92 -11.10
C VAL A 66 -10.42 -12.94 -12.23
N VAL A 67 -9.78 -14.10 -12.12
CA VAL A 67 -9.83 -15.17 -13.14
C VAL A 67 -10.44 -16.47 -12.62
N GLU A 68 -10.49 -16.67 -11.31
CA GLU A 68 -11.12 -17.83 -10.67
C GLU A 68 -11.61 -17.46 -9.26
N LEU A 69 -12.56 -18.21 -8.75
CA LEU A 69 -13.29 -17.96 -7.52
C LEU A 69 -13.21 -19.19 -6.61
N GLY A 70 -12.91 -18.98 -5.33
CA GLY A 70 -13.11 -19.97 -4.29
C GLY A 70 -14.59 -20.30 -4.11
N SER A 71 -14.85 -21.49 -3.55
CA SER A 71 -16.20 -22.08 -3.45
C SER A 71 -17.23 -21.27 -2.66
N GLU A 72 -16.78 -20.36 -1.79
CA GLU A 72 -17.63 -19.55 -0.91
C GLU A 72 -17.54 -18.05 -1.19
N THR A 73 -16.87 -17.66 -2.28
CA THR A 73 -16.77 -16.25 -2.70
C THR A 73 -18.12 -15.67 -3.11
N LYS A 74 -18.36 -14.41 -2.73
CA LYS A 74 -19.64 -13.71 -2.95
C LYS A 74 -19.50 -12.24 -3.33
N LEU A 75 -18.35 -11.61 -3.07
CA LEU A 75 -18.15 -10.17 -3.23
C LEU A 75 -17.72 -9.76 -4.64
N PHE A 76 -17.16 -10.69 -5.42
CA PHE A 76 -16.61 -10.44 -6.75
C PHE A 76 -16.98 -11.56 -7.73
N LYS A 77 -16.77 -11.28 -9.01
CA LYS A 77 -16.92 -12.25 -10.11
C LYS A 77 -15.70 -12.28 -11.02
N VAL A 78 -15.55 -13.36 -11.77
CA VAL A 78 -14.54 -13.45 -12.85
C VAL A 78 -14.70 -12.29 -13.83
N GLY A 79 -13.59 -11.65 -14.17
CA GLY A 79 -13.54 -10.48 -15.03
C GLY A 79 -13.49 -9.15 -14.28
N ASP A 80 -13.78 -9.12 -12.98
CA ASP A 80 -13.70 -7.88 -12.19
C ASP A 80 -12.25 -7.38 -12.10
N LYS A 81 -12.09 -6.07 -12.27
CA LYS A 81 -10.83 -5.35 -12.06
C LYS A 81 -10.71 -4.95 -10.61
N VAL A 82 -9.67 -5.44 -9.95
CA VAL A 82 -9.50 -5.32 -8.50
C VAL A 82 -8.09 -4.87 -8.14
N PHE A 83 -7.98 -4.27 -6.96
CA PHE A 83 -6.71 -3.96 -6.31
C PHE A 83 -6.74 -4.42 -4.84
N TRP A 84 -5.59 -4.63 -4.22
CA TRP A 84 -5.53 -5.14 -2.85
C TRP A 84 -4.19 -4.83 -2.19
N ALA A 85 -4.23 -4.75 -0.87
CA ALA A 85 -3.06 -4.89 -0.02
C ALA A 85 -2.94 -6.36 0.42
N GLY A 86 -1.77 -6.96 0.28
CA GLY A 86 -1.57 -8.39 0.51
C GLY A 86 -1.56 -8.80 1.99
N ASP A 87 -1.55 -10.11 2.23
CA ASP A 87 -1.32 -10.73 3.54
C ASP A 87 0.12 -11.23 3.63
N VAL A 88 0.88 -10.72 4.60
CA VAL A 88 2.32 -11.03 4.78
C VAL A 88 2.59 -12.50 5.11
N THR A 89 1.55 -13.25 5.50
CA THR A 89 1.61 -14.69 5.80
C THR A 89 1.41 -15.57 4.57
N ARG A 90 1.12 -14.96 3.41
CA ARG A 90 0.87 -15.63 2.12
C ARG A 90 1.88 -15.15 1.06
N SER A 91 1.92 -15.86 -0.07
CA SER A 91 2.67 -15.41 -1.26
C SER A 91 2.08 -14.12 -1.84
N GLY A 92 2.94 -13.22 -2.29
CA GLY A 92 2.55 -11.89 -2.78
C GLY A 92 2.26 -11.76 -4.25
N SER A 93 2.19 -10.50 -4.66
CA SER A 93 1.87 -10.04 -6.01
C SER A 93 3.06 -10.08 -6.97
N ASN A 94 4.28 -10.39 -6.52
CA ASN A 94 5.44 -10.60 -7.41
C ASN A 94 5.35 -11.93 -8.18
N ALA A 95 4.19 -12.21 -8.79
CA ALA A 95 3.87 -13.40 -9.56
C ALA A 95 2.78 -13.09 -10.59
N GLU A 96 2.65 -13.92 -11.63
CA GLU A 96 1.59 -13.72 -12.64
C GLU A 96 0.17 -13.90 -12.07
N PHE A 97 0.03 -14.69 -11.00
CA PHE A 97 -1.24 -14.90 -10.31
C PHE A 97 -1.05 -14.89 -8.79
N GLN A 98 -2.03 -14.37 -8.07
CA GLN A 98 -2.08 -14.40 -6.62
C GLN A 98 -3.45 -14.86 -6.13
N ALA A 99 -3.47 -15.70 -5.09
CA ALA A 99 -4.69 -16.02 -4.35
C ALA A 99 -4.84 -15.02 -3.19
N VAL A 100 -5.98 -14.32 -3.14
CA VAL A 100 -6.25 -13.26 -2.17
C VAL A 100 -7.66 -13.42 -1.61
N ASP A 101 -7.82 -13.34 -0.30
CA ASP A 101 -9.14 -13.41 0.34
C ASP A 101 -10.00 -12.24 -0.12
N GLU A 102 -11.23 -12.50 -0.60
CA GLU A 102 -12.11 -11.46 -1.14
C GLU A 102 -12.39 -10.31 -0.16
N ARG A 103 -12.28 -10.53 1.15
CA ARG A 103 -12.57 -9.53 2.18
C ARG A 103 -11.50 -8.45 2.32
N ILE A 104 -10.32 -8.65 1.73
CA ILE A 104 -9.22 -7.66 1.71
C ILE A 104 -9.00 -7.08 0.31
N VAL A 105 -9.97 -7.27 -0.59
CA VAL A 105 -9.91 -6.82 -1.99
C VAL A 105 -10.91 -5.69 -2.19
N GLY A 106 -10.53 -4.71 -3.02
CA GLY A 106 -11.43 -3.65 -3.48
C GLY A 106 -11.50 -3.59 -5.00
N PHE A 107 -12.53 -2.94 -5.54
CA PHE A 107 -12.60 -2.64 -6.97
C PHE A 107 -11.54 -1.61 -7.34
N ALA A 108 -10.82 -1.88 -8.43
CA ALA A 108 -9.85 -0.92 -8.95
C ALA A 108 -10.57 0.29 -9.58
N PRO A 109 -10.08 1.52 -9.37
CA PRO A 109 -10.63 2.72 -10.01
C PRO A 109 -10.50 2.64 -11.53
N GLN A 110 -11.59 2.95 -12.23
CA GLN A 110 -11.65 2.84 -13.70
C GLN A 110 -11.10 4.07 -14.44
N ASN A 111 -10.95 5.19 -13.73
CA ASN A 111 -10.52 6.48 -14.27
C ASN A 111 -9.03 6.80 -14.02
N LEU A 112 -8.26 5.84 -13.50
CA LEU A 112 -6.83 5.99 -13.23
C LEU A 112 -6.02 5.01 -14.06
N ALA A 113 -4.82 5.43 -14.48
CA ALA A 113 -3.82 4.53 -15.04
C ALA A 113 -3.41 3.49 -13.99
N LYS A 114 -3.07 2.28 -14.43
CA LYS A 114 -2.78 1.13 -13.55
C LYS A 114 -1.66 1.43 -12.56
N GLU A 115 -0.64 2.14 -13.01
CA GLU A 115 0.53 2.52 -12.22
C GLU A 115 0.16 3.47 -11.07
N LYS A 116 -0.86 4.31 -11.29
CA LYS A 116 -1.39 5.20 -10.24
C LYS A 116 -2.31 4.44 -9.29
N ALA A 117 -3.17 3.59 -9.82
CA ALA A 117 -4.12 2.82 -9.03
C ALA A 117 -3.41 1.81 -8.10
N VAL A 118 -2.37 1.12 -8.58
CA VAL A 118 -1.66 0.11 -7.77
C VAL A 118 -0.78 0.70 -6.67
N ALA A 119 -0.47 2.00 -6.72
CA ALA A 119 0.26 2.68 -5.65
C ALA A 119 -0.61 2.97 -4.41
N MET A 120 -1.92 2.75 -4.52
CA MET A 120 -2.90 3.13 -3.50
C MET A 120 -3.21 2.09 -2.42
N PRO A 121 -3.31 0.76 -2.67
CA PRO A 121 -4.00 -0.12 -1.73
C PRO A 121 -3.40 -0.13 -0.32
N LEU A 122 -2.11 -0.46 -0.18
CA LEU A 122 -1.44 -0.52 1.11
C LEU A 122 -1.38 0.86 1.77
N THR A 123 -0.98 1.89 1.03
CA THR A 123 -0.84 3.25 1.58
C THR A 123 -2.17 3.84 2.03
N SER A 124 -3.24 3.60 1.28
CA SER A 124 -4.59 4.06 1.61
C SER A 124 -5.20 3.30 2.77
N LEU A 125 -5.04 1.96 2.80
CA LEU A 125 -5.49 1.15 3.92
C LEU A 125 -4.81 1.61 5.22
N THR A 126 -3.49 1.73 5.21
CA THR A 126 -2.73 2.17 6.39
C THR A 126 -3.12 3.59 6.84
N ALA A 127 -3.33 4.52 5.90
CA ALA A 127 -3.80 5.86 6.21
C ALA A 127 -5.20 5.84 6.84
N TYR A 128 -6.10 5.02 6.30
CA TYR A 128 -7.46 4.90 6.79
C TYR A 128 -7.51 4.32 8.21
N GLU A 129 -6.84 3.19 8.45
CA GLU A 129 -6.76 2.57 9.78
C GLU A 129 -6.18 3.56 10.82
N LEU A 130 -5.10 4.26 10.46
CA LEU A 130 -4.47 5.21 11.37
C LEU A 130 -5.40 6.39 11.70
N LEU A 131 -6.05 6.97 10.70
CA LEU A 131 -6.92 8.14 10.90
C LEU A 131 -8.24 7.76 11.60
N PHE A 132 -8.93 6.74 11.11
CA PHE A 132 -10.31 6.49 11.49
C PHE A 132 -10.47 5.41 12.56
N GLU A 133 -9.52 4.48 12.69
CA GLU A 133 -9.60 3.42 13.70
C GLU A 133 -8.66 3.65 14.88
N LYS A 134 -7.49 4.25 14.67
CA LYS A 134 -6.52 4.50 15.76
C LYS A 134 -6.65 5.88 16.36
N LEU A 135 -6.72 6.91 15.52
CA LEU A 135 -6.94 8.28 15.97
C LEU A 135 -8.42 8.64 16.12
N GLU A 136 -9.31 7.73 15.69
CA GLU A 136 -10.77 7.87 15.80
C GLU A 136 -11.25 9.24 15.27
N VAL A 137 -10.73 9.65 14.12
CA VAL A 137 -11.15 10.90 13.47
C VAL A 137 -12.62 10.78 13.07
N THR A 138 -13.49 11.53 13.75
CA THR A 138 -14.92 11.63 13.44
C THR A 138 -15.27 13.03 12.94
N HIS A 139 -16.56 13.27 12.70
CA HIS A 139 -17.06 14.61 12.36
C HIS A 139 -16.73 15.67 13.44
N GLU A 140 -16.63 15.27 14.70
CA GLU A 140 -16.29 16.15 15.83
C GLU A 140 -14.82 16.56 15.83
N SER A 141 -13.98 15.90 15.03
CA SER A 141 -12.58 16.27 14.86
C SER A 141 -12.36 17.42 13.88
N LYS A 142 -13.41 17.87 13.17
CA LYS A 142 -13.31 19.01 12.24
C LYS A 142 -12.70 20.25 12.91
N GLY A 143 -11.79 20.90 12.21
CA GLY A 143 -11.05 22.07 12.71
C GLY A 143 -9.90 21.74 13.66
N LYS A 144 -9.74 20.48 14.10
CA LYS A 144 -8.52 20.04 14.82
C LYS A 144 -7.35 19.92 13.83
N SER A 145 -6.14 19.94 14.39
CA SER A 145 -4.91 19.84 13.62
C SER A 145 -4.29 18.45 13.69
N LEU A 146 -3.72 17.98 12.58
CA LEU A 146 -2.94 16.75 12.47
C LEU A 146 -1.54 17.06 11.96
N LEU A 147 -0.51 16.58 12.66
CA LEU A 147 0.87 16.62 12.20
C LEU A 147 1.25 15.28 11.54
N ILE A 148 1.67 15.34 10.27
CA ILE A 148 2.20 14.21 9.51
C ILE A 148 3.70 14.40 9.33
N ILE A 149 4.50 13.59 10.02
CA ILE A 149 5.95 13.59 9.89
C ILE A 149 6.36 12.78 8.65
N ASN A 150 7.30 13.31 7.86
CA ASN A 150 7.75 12.77 6.58
C ASN A 150 6.62 12.68 5.54
N GLY A 151 5.87 13.78 5.39
CA GLY A 151 4.63 13.82 4.60
C GLY A 151 4.79 13.53 3.10
N ALA A 152 6.00 13.70 2.54
CA ALA A 152 6.23 13.54 1.10
C ALA A 152 6.35 12.07 0.63
N GLY A 153 6.23 11.08 1.54
CA GLY A 153 6.22 9.67 1.18
C GLY A 153 4.85 9.20 0.65
N GLY A 154 4.79 7.94 0.17
CA GLY A 154 3.54 7.34 -0.33
C GLY A 154 2.41 7.36 0.70
N PHE A 155 2.69 6.94 1.93
CA PHE A 155 1.74 7.04 3.05
C PHE A 155 1.31 8.49 3.32
N GLY A 156 2.28 9.40 3.46
CA GLY A 156 1.98 10.81 3.81
C GLY A 156 1.12 11.49 2.74
N SER A 157 1.39 11.22 1.47
CA SER A 157 0.62 11.78 0.34
C SER A 157 -0.86 11.38 0.39
N VAL A 158 -1.18 10.15 0.82
CA VAL A 158 -2.57 9.69 0.97
C VAL A 158 -3.18 10.19 2.28
N ALA A 159 -2.43 10.12 3.38
CA ALA A 159 -2.89 10.56 4.69
C ALA A 159 -3.25 12.05 4.73
N ILE A 160 -2.48 12.91 4.05
CA ILE A 160 -2.78 14.34 3.92
C ILE A 160 -4.16 14.51 3.28
N GLN A 161 -4.41 13.89 2.13
CA GLN A 161 -5.68 14.00 1.42
C GLN A 161 -6.87 13.50 2.26
N MET A 162 -6.74 12.35 2.90
CA MET A 162 -7.80 11.79 3.76
C MET A 162 -8.10 12.69 4.96
N ALA A 163 -7.05 13.21 5.63
CA ALA A 163 -7.20 14.13 6.75
C ALA A 163 -7.85 15.46 6.33
N LYS A 164 -7.50 15.98 5.15
CA LYS A 164 -8.16 17.17 4.58
C LYS A 164 -9.63 16.92 4.27
N ASN A 165 -9.97 15.78 3.69
CA ASN A 165 -11.36 15.40 3.43
C ASN A 165 -12.18 15.22 4.73
N ALA A 166 -11.53 14.82 5.83
CA ALA A 166 -12.14 14.78 7.16
C ALA A 166 -12.30 16.16 7.82
N GLY A 167 -11.81 17.23 7.20
CA GLY A 167 -11.92 18.61 7.69
C GLY A 167 -10.87 18.98 8.75
N LEU A 168 -9.74 18.28 8.77
CA LEU A 168 -8.62 18.63 9.63
C LEU A 168 -7.75 19.72 9.01
N THR A 169 -7.06 20.47 9.88
CA THR A 169 -5.89 21.28 9.51
C THR A 169 -4.69 20.35 9.46
N VAL A 170 -4.03 20.23 8.31
CA VAL A 170 -2.92 19.30 8.11
C VAL A 170 -1.60 20.05 8.09
N ILE A 171 -0.72 19.69 9.00
CA ILE A 171 0.67 20.15 9.06
C ILE A 171 1.53 18.97 8.58
N ALA A 172 2.31 19.15 7.51
CA ALA A 172 3.18 18.09 6.99
C ALA A 172 4.65 18.48 7.09
N THR A 173 5.51 17.57 7.55
CA THR A 173 6.96 17.83 7.51
C THR A 173 7.56 17.42 6.17
N ALA A 174 8.41 18.29 5.60
CA ALA A 174 9.13 18.09 4.35
C ALA A 174 10.39 18.97 4.34
N SER A 175 11.52 18.45 3.84
CA SER A 175 12.85 19.04 4.08
C SER A 175 13.53 19.68 2.87
N ASN A 176 12.92 19.63 1.69
CA ASN A 176 13.44 20.28 0.48
C ASN A 176 12.30 20.92 -0.33
N PRO A 177 12.58 21.86 -1.25
CA PRO A 177 11.56 22.58 -2.00
C PRO A 177 10.60 21.66 -2.77
N GLN A 178 11.10 20.61 -3.42
CA GLN A 178 10.24 19.70 -4.19
C GLN A 178 9.27 18.93 -3.26
N ALA A 179 9.76 18.45 -2.11
CA ALA A 179 8.94 17.74 -1.14
C ALA A 179 7.90 18.67 -0.48
N ILE A 180 8.25 19.92 -0.24
CA ILE A 180 7.34 20.95 0.30
C ILE A 180 6.22 21.23 -0.71
N GLU A 181 6.57 21.45 -1.97
CA GLU A 181 5.59 21.65 -3.04
C GLU A 181 4.68 20.42 -3.20
N TRP A 182 5.27 19.22 -3.15
CA TRP A 182 4.54 17.95 -3.21
C TRP A 182 3.46 17.86 -2.13
N VAL A 183 3.81 18.02 -0.85
CA VAL A 183 2.82 17.90 0.25
C VAL A 183 1.75 19.00 0.21
N LYS A 184 2.10 20.21 -0.27
CA LYS A 184 1.12 21.29 -0.49
C LYS A 184 0.14 20.95 -1.59
N ASN A 185 0.60 20.36 -2.69
CA ASN A 185 -0.25 19.89 -3.78
C ASN A 185 -1.23 18.80 -3.33
N PHE A 186 -0.88 18.02 -2.31
CA PHE A 186 -1.80 17.06 -1.67
C PHE A 186 -2.74 17.66 -0.62
N GLY A 187 -2.59 18.95 -0.32
CA GLY A 187 -3.52 19.71 0.53
C GLY A 187 -3.02 20.04 1.93
N ALA A 188 -1.73 19.86 2.24
CA ALA A 188 -1.20 20.30 3.53
C ALA A 188 -1.36 21.83 3.68
N ASP A 189 -1.97 22.27 4.79
CA ASP A 189 -2.18 23.70 5.09
C ASP A 189 -0.86 24.37 5.50
N TYR A 190 -0.02 23.64 6.23
CA TYR A 190 1.26 24.11 6.71
C TYR A 190 2.36 23.08 6.45
N THR A 191 3.57 23.57 6.22
CA THR A 191 4.76 22.74 6.04
C THR A 191 5.84 23.11 7.02
N VAL A 192 6.51 22.11 7.60
CA VAL A 192 7.65 22.32 8.50
C VAL A 192 8.89 21.57 8.00
N ASN A 193 10.03 22.25 7.92
CA ASN A 193 11.30 21.58 7.66
C ASN A 193 11.80 20.88 8.92
N HIS A 194 11.77 19.55 8.93
CA HIS A 194 12.19 18.75 10.08
C HIS A 194 13.71 18.68 10.28
N HIS A 195 14.51 19.30 9.41
CA HIS A 195 15.94 19.51 9.62
C HIS A 195 16.26 20.87 10.26
N GLU A 196 15.28 21.77 10.37
CA GLU A 196 15.43 23.07 11.02
C GLU A 196 14.98 23.00 12.48
N LYS A 197 15.55 23.86 13.32
CA LYS A 197 15.12 23.95 14.71
C LYS A 197 13.71 24.54 14.77
N PHE A 198 12.81 23.83 15.44
CA PHE A 198 11.48 24.36 15.74
C PHE A 198 11.61 25.67 16.55
N GLY A 199 10.98 26.74 16.07
CA GLY A 199 10.93 28.02 16.78
C GLY A 199 12.09 28.99 16.50
N SER A 200 13.01 28.68 15.58
CA SER A 200 13.89 29.73 15.05
C SER A 200 13.14 30.54 14.00
N SER A 201 12.39 31.54 14.45
CA SER A 201 11.91 32.60 13.56
C SER A 201 13.11 33.28 12.91
N SER A 202 13.19 33.26 11.58
CA SER A 202 13.95 34.28 10.86
C SER A 202 13.24 35.61 11.11
N SER A 203 13.87 36.45 11.91
CA SER A 203 13.55 37.88 12.05
C SER A 203 13.53 38.57 10.70
#